data_AF-A0AAP8KKR5-F1
#
_entry.id   AF-A0AAP8KKR5-F1
#
_cell.length_a   1.000
_cell.length_b   1.000
_cell.length_c   1.000
_cell.angle_alpha   90.00
_cell.angle_beta   90.00
_cell.angle_gamma   90.00
#
_symmetry.space_group_name_H-M   'P 1'
#
loop_
_entity.id
_entity.type
_entity.pdbx_description
1 polymer ?
#
loop_
_entity_poly.entity_id
_entity_poly.type
_entity_poly.pdbx_seq_one_letter_code
_entity_poly.pdbx_strand_id
1 'polypeptide(L)'
;AIHTGKPGMVIGKGGSEIEKLRNKLNALTDKKVHINVIEIKKVDLDARLVAENIARQLENRASFRRVQKQAITRAMKLGAKGIKT
;
A
#
# COMPACT_ATOMS: atom_id res chain seq x y z
N ALA A 1 9.95 9.06 0.93
CA ALA A 1 9.58 8.11 2.01
C ALA A 1 8.59 7.11 1.44
N ILE A 2 8.77 5.82 1.73
CA ILE A 2 7.86 4.76 1.31
C ILE A 2 6.82 4.60 2.40
N HIS A 3 5.55 4.82 2.07
CA HIS A 3 4.45 4.57 2.98
C HIS A 3 3.86 3.20 2.68
N THR A 4 3.77 2.32 3.68
CA THR A 4 3.26 0.97 3.48
C THR A 4 2.44 0.50 4.68
N GLY A 5 1.35 -0.22 4.40
CA GLY A 5 0.55 -0.89 5.43
C GLY A 5 1.18 -2.20 5.93
N LYS A 6 2.24 -2.69 5.29
CA LYS A 6 2.96 -3.91 5.68
C LYS A 6 4.47 -3.69 5.59
N PRO A 7 5.09 -2.99 6.56
CA PRO A 7 6.52 -2.70 6.54
C PRO A 7 7.38 -3.96 6.50
N GLY A 8 6.96 -5.03 7.20
CA GLY A 8 7.69 -6.30 7.22
C GLY A 8 7.83 -6.97 5.83
N MET A 9 6.85 -6.80 4.94
CA MET A 9 6.97 -7.29 3.56
C MET A 9 7.96 -6.46 2.72
N VAL A 10 8.07 -5.16 3.00
CA VAL A 10 8.98 -4.26 2.27
C VAL A 10 10.43 -4.44 2.72
N ILE A 11 10.64 -4.76 4.00
CA ILE A 11 11.97 -5.02 4.58
C ILE A 11 12.47 -6.43 4.18
N GLY A 12 11.58 -7.43 4.13
CA GLY A 12 11.93 -8.82 3.87
C GLY A 12 12.61 -9.50 5.07
N LYS A 13 13.07 -10.76 4.89
CA LYS A 13 13.83 -11.47 5.94
C LYS A 13 15.20 -10.81 6.11
N GLY A 14 15.44 -10.21 7.27
CA GLY A 14 16.73 -9.61 7.64
C GLY A 14 17.14 -8.36 6.85
N GLY A 15 16.21 -7.67 6.17
CA GLY A 15 16.54 -6.46 5.39
C GLY A 15 17.04 -6.72 3.96
N SER A 16 17.10 -7.99 3.53
CA SER A 16 17.60 -8.39 2.20
C SER A 16 16.87 -7.72 1.03
N GLU A 17 15.56 -7.45 1.17
CA GLU A 17 14.77 -6.88 0.08
C GLU A 17 14.99 -5.36 -0.07
N ILE A 18 15.24 -4.66 1.05
CA ILE A 18 15.64 -3.24 1.05
C ILE A 18 17.01 -3.06 0.38
N GLU A 19 17.95 -3.98 0.63
CA GLU A 19 19.30 -3.90 0.08
C GLU A 19 19.29 -4.08 -1.45
N LYS A 20 18.49 -5.04 -1.95
CA LYS A 20 18.25 -5.21 -3.39
C LYS A 20 17.60 -3.97 -4.02
N LEU A 21 16.59 -3.39 -3.35
CA LEU A 21 15.92 -2.17 -3.82
C LEU A 21 16.89 -0.99 -3.89
N ARG A 22 17.76 -0.85 -2.88
CA ARG A 22 18.80 0.17 -2.85
C ARG A 22 19.81 -0.01 -3.98
N ASN A 23 20.22 -1.24 -4.27
CA ASN A 23 21.14 -1.52 -5.37
C ASN A 23 20.51 -1.21 -6.74
N LYS A 24 19.23 -1.57 -6.95
CA LYS A 24 18.49 -1.21 -8.18
C LYS A 24 18.35 0.31 -8.35
N LEU A 25 18.04 1.02 -7.26
CA LEU A 25 17.91 2.48 -7.30
C LEU A 25 19.27 3.16 -7.50
N ASN A 26 20.34 2.67 -6.86
CA ASN A 26 21.69 3.20 -7.11
C ASN A 26 22.09 3.00 -8.59
N ALA A 27 21.76 1.86 -9.20
CA ALA A 27 22.04 1.61 -10.62
C ALA A 27 21.24 2.52 -11.58
N LEU A 28 20.06 2.99 -11.17
CA LEU A 28 19.22 3.89 -11.98
C LEU A 28 19.53 5.37 -11.75
N THR A 29 20.02 5.74 -10.57
CA THR A 29 20.14 7.15 -10.15
C THR A 29 21.58 7.59 -9.90
N ASP A 30 22.56 6.69 -9.95
CA ASP A 30 24.00 6.87 -9.65
C ASP A 30 24.30 7.63 -8.34
N LYS A 31 23.30 7.72 -7.45
CA LYS A 31 23.33 8.47 -6.20
C LYS A 31 22.90 7.57 -5.06
N LYS A 32 23.52 7.74 -3.89
CA LYS A 32 23.17 7.00 -2.67
C LYS A 32 21.77 7.37 -2.20
N VAL A 33 20.79 6.51 -2.50
CA VAL A 33 19.41 6.68 -2.04
C VAL A 33 19.26 6.18 -0.60
N HIS A 34 18.64 7.00 0.25
CA HIS A 34 18.21 6.61 1.60
C HIS A 34 16.70 6.33 1.58
N ILE A 35 16.33 5.10 1.93
CA ILE A 35 14.94 4.66 1.93
C ILE A 35 14.42 4.70 3.36
N ASN A 36 13.48 5.60 3.64
CA ASN A 36 12.76 5.62 4.89
C ASN A 36 11.38 4.96 4.69
N VAL A 37 11.06 3.95 5.49
CA VAL A 37 9.79 3.22 5.45
C VAL A 37 8.92 3.70 6.61
N ILE A 38 7.81 4.33 6.28
CA ILE A 38 6.83 4.84 7.24
C ILE A 38 5.63 3.91 7.21
N GLU A 39 5.26 3.39 8.37
CA GLU A 39 4.12 2.50 8.51
C GLU A 39 2.80 3.29 8.53
N ILE A 40 1.86 2.86 7.70
CA ILE A 40 0.48 3.32 7.76
C ILE A 40 -0.28 2.41 8.73
N LYS A 41 -0.56 2.91 9.93
CA LYS A 41 -1.29 2.16 10.97
C LYS A 41 -2.71 1.74 10.57
N LYS A 42 -3.36 2.51 9.69
CA LYS A 42 -4.74 2.29 9.25
C LYS A 42 -4.81 2.30 7.72
N VAL A 43 -4.70 1.12 7.14
CA VAL A 43 -4.61 0.90 5.68
C VAL A 43 -5.88 1.37 4.95
N ASP A 44 -7.06 1.18 5.54
CA ASP A 44 -8.33 1.57 4.89
C ASP A 44 -8.66 3.07 5.01
N LEU A 45 -7.82 3.87 5.67
CA LEU A 45 -7.92 5.35 5.64
C LEU A 45 -7.08 5.96 4.52
N ASP A 46 -6.13 5.20 3.96
CA ASP A 46 -5.33 5.66 2.83
C ASP A 46 -6.07 5.38 1.53
N ALA A 47 -6.45 6.45 0.83
CA ALA A 47 -7.18 6.37 -0.43
C ALA A 47 -6.44 5.54 -1.50
N ARG A 48 -5.10 5.62 -1.55
CA ARG A 48 -4.31 4.88 -2.53
C ARG A 48 -4.36 3.39 -2.27
N LEU A 49 -4.23 2.98 -1.00
CA LEU A 49 -4.26 1.56 -0.62
C LEU A 49 -5.66 0.96 -0.78
N VAL A 50 -6.71 1.74 -0.52
CA VAL A 50 -8.10 1.34 -0.79
C VAL A 50 -8.32 1.16 -2.29
N ALA A 51 -7.85 2.09 -3.13
CA ALA A 51 -7.98 2.00 -4.59
C ALA A 51 -7.23 0.79 -5.16
N GLU A 52 -5.99 0.54 -4.73
CA GLU A 52 -5.22 -0.64 -5.13
C GLU A 52 -5.93 -1.95 -4.74
N ASN A 53 -6.61 -1.98 -3.59
CA ASN A 53 -7.39 -3.14 -3.15
C ASN A 53 -8.63 -3.36 -4.04
N ILE A 54 -9.34 -2.28 -4.40
CA ILE A 54 -10.49 -2.34 -5.32
C ILE A 54 -10.04 -2.85 -6.69
N ALA A 55 -8.95 -2.30 -7.25
CA ALA A 55 -8.40 -2.73 -8.53
C ALA A 55 -8.06 -4.23 -8.53
N ARG A 56 -7.36 -4.71 -7.50
CA ARG A 56 -7.01 -6.13 -7.36
C ARG A 56 -8.24 -7.04 -7.26
N GLN A 57 -9.30 -6.60 -6.60
CA GLN A 57 -10.54 -7.38 -6.53
C GLN A 57 -11.26 -7.42 -7.88
N LEU A 58 -11.23 -6.33 -8.65
CA LEU A 58 -11.77 -6.30 -10.02
C LEU A 58 -10.97 -7.20 -10.97
N GLU A 59 -9.64 -7.23 -10.85
CA GLU A 59 -8.77 -8.17 -11.59
C GLU A 59 -9.13 -9.64 -11.29
N ASN A 60 -9.44 -9.94 -10.02
CA ASN A 60 -9.92 -11.25 -9.57
C ASN A 60 -11.38 -11.54 -9.98
N ARG A 61 -11.97 -10.74 -10.87
CA ARG A 61 -13.35 -10.87 -11.37
C ARG A 61 -14.42 -10.76 -10.28
N ALA A 62 -14.15 -10.02 -9.20
CA ALA A 62 -15.16 -9.74 -8.20
C ALA A 62 -16.19 -8.72 -8.74
N SER A 63 -17.44 -8.85 -8.29
CA SER A 63 -18.51 -7.91 -8.68
C SER A 63 -18.19 -6.48 -8.23
N PHE A 64 -18.12 -5.55 -9.18
CA PHE A 64 -17.75 -4.14 -8.93
C PHE A 64 -18.57 -3.51 -7.78
N ARG A 65 -19.89 -3.75 -7.77
CA ARG A 65 -20.81 -3.17 -6.79
C ARG A 65 -20.53 -3.71 -5.39
N ARG A 66 -20.18 -4.99 -5.29
CA ARG A 66 -19.81 -5.62 -4.01
C ARG A 66 -18.49 -5.05 -3.50
N VAL A 67 -17.48 -4.93 -4.37
CA VAL A 67 -16.16 -4.41 -4.01
C VAL A 67 -16.25 -2.96 -3.51
N GLN A 68 -16.97 -2.08 -4.22
CA GLN A 68 -17.20 -0.70 -3.81
C GLN A 68 -17.92 -0.61 -2.46
N LYS A 69 -19.03 -1.34 -2.28
CA LYS A 69 -19.78 -1.33 -1.02
C LYS A 69 -18.93 -1.85 0.15
N GLN A 70 -18.07 -2.84 -0.10
CA GLN A 70 -17.18 -3.40 0.91
C GLN A 70 -16.07 -2.42 1.30
N ALA A 71 -15.49 -1.70 0.33
CA ALA A 71 -14.48 -0.67 0.58
C ALA A 71 -15.06 0.49 1.41
N ILE A 72 -16.24 1.00 1.04
CA ILE A 72 -16.95 2.04 1.78
C ILE A 72 -17.20 1.61 3.24
N THR A 73 -17.75 0.40 3.42
CA THR A 73 -18.07 -0.13 4.77
C THR A 73 -16.82 -0.26 5.65
N ARG A 74 -15.69 -0.70 5.08
CA ARG A 74 -14.43 -0.84 5.83
C ARG A 74 -13.86 0.51 6.27
N ALA A 75 -13.82 1.49 5.36
CA ALA A 75 -13.31 2.82 5.67
C ALA A 75 -14.18 3.53 6.72
N MET A 76 -15.51 3.45 6.60
CA MET A 76 -16.44 4.00 7.59
C MET A 76 -16.27 3.35 8.97
N LYS A 77 -16.10 2.01 9.03
CA LYS A 77 -15.87 1.29 10.30
C LYS A 77 -14.58 1.73 11.01
N LEU A 78 -13.58 2.18 10.28
CA LEU A 78 -12.29 2.64 10.82
C LEU A 78 -12.28 4.12 11.22
N GLY A 79 -13.44 4.78 11.14
CA GLY A 79 -13.66 6.16 11.61
C GLY A 79 -13.45 7.23 10.53
N ALA A 80 -13.54 6.87 9.25
CA ALA A 80 -13.58 7.87 8.18
C ALA A 80 -14.83 8.77 8.35
N LYS A 81 -14.66 10.09 8.22
CA LYS A 81 -15.79 11.05 8.24
C LYS A 81 -16.67 10.95 6.99
N GLY A 82 -16.15 10.33 5.95
CA GLY A 82 -16.83 10.07 4.69
C GLY A 82 -15.85 9.44 3.69
N ILE A 83 -16.38 8.68 2.75
CA ILE A 83 -15.61 8.06 1.68
C ILE A 83 -16.43 8.04 0.40
N LYS A 84 -15.78 8.33 -0.73
CA LYS A 84 -16.32 8.18 -2.07
C LYS A 84 -15.31 7.39 -2.89
N THR A 85 -15.72 6.24 -3.40
CA THR A 85 -14.90 5.30 -4.20
C THR A 85 -15.39 5.26 -5.63
#